data_AF-A0A7S2BCA7-F1
#
_entry.id   AF-A0A7S2BCA7-F1
#
_cell.length_a   1.000
_cell.length_b   1.000
_cell.length_c   1.000
_cell.angle_alpha   90.00
_cell.angle_beta   90.00
_cell.angle_gamma   90.00
#
_symmetry.space_group_name_H-M   'P 1'
#
loop_
_entity.id
_entity.type
_entity.pdbx_description
1 polymer ?
#
loop_
_entity_poly.entity_id
_entity_poly.type
_entity_poly.pdbx_seq_one_letter_code
_entity_poly.pdbx_strand_id
1 'polypeptide(L)'
;KEVREASGHAAAERSHGSLYSWSENPRAKIFAASAVGVSGLFDMRALMSRNKYAPASGVYRGPGHEISARMDLSPQQPVPNGGIDAKVVGRCLVRGLQVQAESGPSHAQQQAFRWRSTDGS
;
A
#
# COMPACT_ATOMS: atom_id res chain seq x y z
N LYS A 1 16.00 -9.65 14.10
CA LYS A 1 16.18 -8.71 15.24
C LYS A 1 17.43 -7.86 15.01
N GLU A 2 18.57 -8.48 14.77
CA GLU A 2 19.86 -7.84 14.43
C GLU A 2 19.77 -6.76 13.35
N VAL A 3 19.20 -7.04 12.17
CA VAL A 3 19.08 -6.04 11.09
C VAL A 3 18.26 -4.81 11.49
N ARG A 4 17.18 -4.98 12.28
CA ARG A 4 16.33 -3.85 12.73
C ARG A 4 17.06 -2.96 13.73
N GLU A 5 17.90 -3.54 14.57
CA GLU A 5 18.74 -2.79 15.51
C GLU A 5 19.84 -2.05 14.74
N ALA A 6 20.58 -2.75 13.88
CA ALA A 6 21.68 -2.19 13.09
C ALA A 6 21.24 -1.06 12.14
N SER A 7 20.03 -1.14 11.58
CA SER A 7 19.46 -0.11 10.69
C SER A 7 18.69 0.99 11.42
N GLY A 8 18.67 1.00 12.76
CA GLY A 8 18.04 2.06 13.56
C GLY A 8 16.51 1.98 13.71
N HIS A 9 15.85 0.96 13.16
CA HIS A 9 14.40 0.79 13.28
C HIS A 9 13.93 0.65 14.73
N ALA A 10 14.74 0.05 15.61
CA ALA A 10 14.42 -0.04 17.04
C ALA A 10 14.41 1.34 17.74
N ALA A 11 15.25 2.28 17.31
CA ALA A 11 15.23 3.66 17.82
C ALA A 11 14.04 4.45 17.23
N ALA A 12 13.75 4.26 15.95
CA ALA A 12 12.59 4.88 15.29
C ALA A 12 11.26 4.40 15.90
N GLU A 13 11.12 3.11 16.20
CA GLU A 13 9.93 2.56 16.86
C GLU A 13 9.76 3.11 18.29
N ARG A 14 10.85 3.31 19.04
CA ARG A 14 10.78 3.95 20.36
C ARG A 14 10.33 5.42 20.30
N SER A 15 10.69 6.15 19.25
CA SER A 15 10.42 7.59 19.12
C SER A 15 9.13 7.92 18.37
N HIS A 16 8.73 7.09 17.42
CA HIS A 16 7.61 7.31 16.51
C HIS A 16 6.55 6.19 16.54
N GLY A 17 6.72 5.24 17.48
CA GLY A 17 5.73 4.21 17.78
C GLY A 17 5.57 3.15 16.68
N SER A 18 4.35 2.61 16.60
CA SER A 18 4.03 1.40 15.83
C SER A 18 4.21 1.54 14.32
N LEU A 19 4.33 2.76 13.78
CA LEU A 19 4.59 2.99 12.36
C LEU A 19 5.89 2.30 11.90
N TYR A 20 6.90 2.25 12.78
CA TYR A 20 8.17 1.58 12.50
C TYR A 20 8.20 0.14 13.00
N SER A 21 7.17 -0.32 13.70
CA SER A 21 7.06 -1.69 14.20
C SER A 21 7.01 -2.69 13.06
N TRP A 22 7.63 -3.85 13.26
CA TRP A 22 7.58 -4.91 12.25
C TRP A 22 6.18 -5.51 12.11
N SER A 23 5.52 -5.83 13.23
CA SER A 23 4.20 -6.48 13.25
C SER A 23 3.03 -5.50 13.41
N GLU A 24 3.27 -4.34 14.02
CA GLU A 24 2.18 -3.43 14.41
C GLU A 24 1.97 -2.24 13.47
N ASN A 25 2.80 -2.11 12.42
CA ASN A 25 2.61 -1.05 11.43
C ASN A 25 1.30 -1.25 10.63
N PRO A 26 0.76 -0.19 10.02
CA PRO A 26 -0.52 -0.26 9.32
C PRO A 26 -0.61 -1.39 8.27
N ARG A 27 0.44 -1.58 7.47
CA ARG A 27 0.45 -2.62 6.42
C ARG A 27 0.52 -4.02 7.02
N ALA A 28 1.30 -4.24 8.07
CA ALA A 28 1.34 -5.52 8.78
C ALA A 28 -0.03 -5.89 9.34
N LYS A 29 -0.76 -4.92 9.93
CA LYS A 29 -2.14 -5.11 10.40
C LYS A 29 -3.11 -5.44 9.27
N ILE A 30 -3.03 -4.74 8.15
CA ILE A 30 -3.87 -5.01 6.98
C ILE A 30 -3.60 -6.42 6.44
N PHE A 31 -2.33 -6.81 6.30
CA PHE A 31 -1.98 -8.15 5.83
C PHE A 31 -2.46 -9.23 6.79
N ALA A 32 -2.24 -9.07 8.10
CA ALA A 32 -2.72 -10.02 9.11
C ALA A 32 -4.24 -10.20 9.05
N ALA A 33 -4.99 -9.11 8.89
CA ALA A 33 -6.45 -9.14 8.78
C ALA A 33 -6.96 -9.70 7.45
N SER A 34 -6.19 -9.55 6.35
CA SER A 34 -6.62 -9.94 5.01
C SER A 34 -6.16 -11.34 4.60
N ALA A 35 -5.16 -11.90 5.28
CA ALA A 35 -4.49 -13.14 4.86
C ALA A 35 -5.45 -14.32 4.65
N VAL A 36 -6.43 -14.50 5.54
CA VAL A 36 -7.41 -15.59 5.44
C VAL A 36 -8.37 -15.43 4.25
N GLY A 37 -8.55 -14.20 3.76
CA GLY A 37 -9.45 -13.89 2.65
C GLY A 37 -8.81 -13.99 1.26
N VAL A 38 -7.50 -14.25 1.16
CA VAL A 38 -6.81 -14.38 -0.13
C VAL A 38 -6.84 -15.83 -0.59
N SER A 39 -7.80 -16.18 -1.44
CA SER A 39 -8.01 -17.55 -1.94
C SER A 39 -7.58 -17.75 -3.39
N GLY A 40 -7.41 -16.67 -4.15
CA GLY A 40 -6.96 -16.74 -5.55
C GLY A 40 -6.30 -15.47 -6.06
N LEU A 41 -5.97 -15.48 -7.36
CA LEU A 41 -5.30 -14.36 -8.03
C LEU A 41 -6.12 -13.06 -7.99
N PHE A 42 -7.44 -13.16 -8.07
CA PHE A 42 -8.35 -12.02 -7.95
C PHE A 42 -8.24 -11.36 -6.58
N ASP A 43 -8.33 -12.13 -5.50
CA ASP A 43 -8.23 -11.61 -4.13
C ASP A 43 -6.85 -11.00 -3.88
N MET A 44 -5.80 -11.65 -4.36
CA MET A 44 -4.44 -11.15 -4.23
C MET A 44 -4.25 -9.83 -4.97
N ARG A 45 -4.78 -9.70 -6.19
CA ARG A 45 -4.79 -8.41 -6.91
C ARG A 45 -5.54 -7.34 -6.12
N ALA A 46 -6.75 -7.65 -5.66
CA ALA A 46 -7.56 -6.71 -4.89
C ALA A 46 -6.88 -6.25 -3.60
N LEU A 47 -6.15 -7.14 -2.91
CA LEU A 47 -5.36 -6.80 -1.74
C LEU A 47 -4.15 -5.92 -2.10
N MET A 48 -3.41 -6.27 -3.14
CA MET A 48 -2.22 -5.53 -3.55
C MET A 48 -2.53 -4.14 -4.11
N SER A 49 -3.69 -3.96 -4.74
CA SER A 49 -4.18 -2.65 -5.18
C SER A 49 -5.05 -1.95 -4.12
N ARG A 50 -5.16 -2.48 -2.89
CA ARG A 50 -6.04 -1.91 -1.85
C ARG A 50 -5.55 -0.54 -1.36
N ASN A 51 -6.43 0.45 -1.45
CA ASN A 51 -6.36 1.68 -0.68
C ASN A 51 -7.77 2.13 -0.25
N LYS A 52 -8.11 1.88 1.01
CA LYS A 52 -9.39 2.26 1.64
C LYS A 52 -9.29 3.55 2.47
N TYR A 53 -8.29 4.39 2.21
CA TYR A 53 -8.18 5.68 2.88
C TYR A 53 -9.45 6.50 2.69
N ALA A 54 -9.95 7.08 3.78
CA ALA A 54 -10.96 8.11 3.75
C ALA A 54 -10.44 9.35 4.51
N PRO A 55 -10.67 10.58 4.04
CA PRO A 55 -10.21 11.79 4.75
C PRO A 55 -10.70 11.89 6.20
N ALA A 56 -11.87 11.30 6.51
CA ALA A 56 -12.41 11.25 7.87
C ALA A 56 -11.69 10.27 8.82
N SER A 57 -10.74 9.47 8.34
CA SER A 57 -10.07 8.40 9.12
C SER A 57 -9.08 8.91 10.18
N GLY A 58 -8.78 10.21 10.19
CA GLY A 58 -7.78 10.81 11.05
C GLY A 58 -6.34 10.65 10.55
N VAL A 59 -5.42 11.44 11.12
CA VAL A 59 -4.03 11.62 10.65
C VAL A 59 -3.20 10.33 10.74
N TYR A 60 -3.49 9.47 11.73
CA TYR A 60 -2.80 8.19 11.95
C TYR A 60 -3.23 7.07 10.97
N ARG A 61 -4.19 7.36 10.08
CA ARG A 61 -4.63 6.49 8.98
C ARG A 61 -4.60 7.28 7.67
N GLY A 62 -3.47 7.93 7.40
CA GLY A 62 -3.25 8.69 6.16
C GLY A 62 -3.21 7.79 4.91
N PRO A 63 -3.27 8.37 3.71
CA PRO A 63 -3.35 7.62 2.46
C PRO A 63 -2.08 6.82 2.13
N GLY A 64 -0.98 7.12 2.82
CA GLY A 64 0.28 6.36 2.74
C GLY A 64 0.34 5.10 3.61
N HIS A 65 -0.68 4.83 4.43
CA HIS A 65 -0.68 3.73 5.41
C HIS A 65 -1.50 2.51 4.95
N GLU A 66 -1.84 2.48 3.67
CA GLU A 66 -2.57 1.41 3.01
C GLU A 66 -1.59 0.48 2.23
N ILE A 67 -2.07 -0.59 1.60
CA ILE A 67 -1.19 -1.51 0.85
C ILE A 67 -0.60 -0.81 -0.38
N SER A 68 -1.48 -0.22 -1.19
CA SER A 68 -1.08 0.64 -2.32
C SER A 68 -1.23 2.10 -1.90
N ALA A 69 -0.15 2.69 -1.40
CA ALA A 69 -0.15 4.06 -0.89
C ALA A 69 -0.58 5.10 -1.95
N ARG A 70 -1.21 6.20 -1.50
CA ARG A 70 -1.69 7.32 -2.33
C ARG A 70 -1.34 8.68 -1.71
N MET A 71 -0.05 8.98 -1.56
CA MET A 71 0.37 10.23 -0.89
C MET A 71 -0.08 11.50 -1.62
N ASP A 72 -0.48 11.38 -2.89
CA ASP A 72 -1.10 12.45 -3.66
C ASP A 72 -2.47 12.88 -3.10
N LEU A 73 -3.12 12.02 -2.33
CA LEU A 73 -4.39 12.29 -1.62
C LEU A 73 -4.18 12.84 -0.20
N SER A 74 -2.93 13.11 0.21
CA SER A 74 -2.62 13.68 1.53
C SER A 74 -3.17 15.10 1.63
N PRO A 75 -4.00 15.43 2.63
CA PRO A 75 -4.57 16.77 2.77
C PRO A 75 -3.56 17.80 3.28
N GLN A 76 -2.49 17.37 3.95
CA GLN A 76 -1.45 18.27 4.47
C GLN A 76 -0.31 18.49 3.47
N GLN A 77 0.12 17.43 2.81
CA GLN A 77 1.29 17.47 1.93
C GLN A 77 1.10 16.48 0.78
N PRO A 78 0.32 16.85 -0.25
CA PRO A 78 0.11 16.01 -1.42
C PRO A 78 1.42 15.92 -2.19
N VAL A 79 1.92 14.70 -2.38
CA VAL A 79 3.13 14.41 -3.17
C VAL A 79 2.87 13.23 -4.11
N PRO A 80 3.36 13.26 -5.37
CA PRO A 80 3.13 12.19 -6.33
C PRO A 80 3.98 10.96 -6.01
N ASN A 81 3.67 10.28 -4.90
CA ASN A 81 4.33 9.09 -4.39
C ASN A 81 3.29 8.07 -3.91
N GLY A 82 3.53 6.79 -4.18
CA GLY A 82 2.63 5.74 -3.77
C GLY A 82 2.93 4.40 -4.43
N GLY A 83 1.98 3.48 -4.31
CA GLY A 83 1.98 2.28 -5.14
C GLY A 83 1.67 2.66 -6.59
N ILE A 84 2.48 2.20 -7.53
CA ILE A 84 2.36 2.52 -8.97
C ILE A 84 2.12 1.29 -9.84
N ASP A 85 2.15 0.10 -9.27
CA ASP A 85 1.84 -1.14 -9.96
C ASP A 85 1.46 -2.24 -8.95
N ALA A 86 0.95 -3.35 -9.48
CA ALA A 86 0.88 -4.63 -8.78
C ALA A 86 1.17 -5.75 -9.78
N LYS A 87 2.01 -6.72 -9.38
CA LYS A 87 2.32 -7.90 -10.18
C LYS A 87 2.03 -9.14 -9.35
N VAL A 88 1.13 -9.98 -9.83
CA VAL A 88 0.69 -11.19 -9.14
C VAL A 88 0.88 -12.39 -10.06
N VAL A 89 1.46 -13.45 -9.51
CA VAL A 89 1.67 -14.72 -10.19
C VAL A 89 1.13 -15.85 -9.32
N GLY A 90 0.75 -16.94 -9.97
CA GLY A 90 0.49 -18.23 -9.33
C GLY A 90 1.38 -19.30 -9.95
N ARG A 91 1.39 -20.50 -9.37
CA ARG A 91 2.25 -21.61 -9.83
C ARG A 91 2.13 -21.90 -11.33
N CYS A 92 0.90 -21.91 -11.87
CA CYS A 92 0.67 -22.16 -13.29
C CYS A 92 1.19 -21.03 -14.18
N LEU A 93 1.01 -19.77 -13.76
CA LEU A 93 1.51 -18.60 -14.49
C LEU A 93 3.04 -18.60 -14.54
N VAL A 94 3.72 -18.92 -13.43
CA VAL A 94 5.20 -19.03 -13.40
C VAL A 94 5.71 -20.08 -14.38
N ARG A 95 5.05 -21.25 -14.49
CA ARG A 95 5.43 -22.29 -15.45
C ARG A 95 5.34 -21.82 -16.91
N GLY A 96 4.40 -20.93 -17.20
CA GLY A 96 4.22 -20.34 -18.53
C GLY A 96 4.94 -19.02 -18.75
N LEU A 97 5.75 -18.55 -17.79
CA LEU A 97 6.37 -17.21 -17.81
C LEU A 97 5.33 -16.07 -17.97
N GLN A 98 4.18 -16.22 -17.31
CA GLN A 98 3.07 -15.27 -17.36
C GLN A 98 2.92 -14.51 -16.03
N VAL A 99 2.30 -13.32 -16.09
CA VAL A 99 2.02 -12.46 -14.95
C VAL A 99 0.69 -11.73 -15.15
N GLN A 100 -0.05 -11.52 -14.06
CA GLN A 100 -1.09 -10.50 -14.03
C GLN A 100 -0.49 -9.20 -13.50
N ALA A 101 -0.51 -8.15 -14.31
CA ALA A 101 0.02 -6.85 -13.95
C ALA A 101 -1.07 -5.77 -14.03
N GLU A 102 -1.12 -4.92 -13.02
CA GLU A 102 -1.85 -3.64 -13.03
C GLU A 102 -0.80 -2.53 -12.96
N SER A 103 -0.96 -1.47 -13.77
CA SER A 103 -0.07 -0.32 -13.82
C SER A 103 -0.84 0.95 -13.49
N GLY A 104 -0.20 1.84 -12.72
CA GLY A 104 -0.76 3.09 -12.22
C GLY A 104 -1.17 3.02 -10.74
N PRO A 105 -1.38 4.19 -10.11
CA PRO A 105 -1.87 4.25 -8.74
C PRO A 105 -3.23 3.58 -8.55
N SER A 106 -3.45 3.00 -7.37
CA SER A 106 -4.73 2.36 -7.02
C SER A 106 -5.91 3.30 -7.22
N HIS A 107 -6.91 2.84 -7.95
CA HIS A 107 -8.14 3.58 -8.25
C HIS A 107 -9.39 2.70 -8.09
N ALA A 108 -9.28 1.54 -7.44
CA ALA A 108 -10.41 0.66 -7.17
C ALA A 108 -11.40 1.28 -6.16
N GLN A 109 -10.88 2.07 -5.22
CA GLN A 109 -11.63 2.70 -4.11
C GLN A 109 -11.31 4.19 -3.97
N GLN A 110 -10.46 4.71 -4.84
CA GLN A 110 -9.95 6.06 -4.83
C GLN A 110 -10.13 6.67 -6.21
N GLN A 111 -10.13 7.99 -6.31
CA GLN A 111 -10.11 8.65 -7.61
C GLN A 111 -8.84 8.25 -8.39
N ALA A 112 -8.98 8.07 -9.71
CA ALA A 112 -7.85 7.82 -10.57
C ALA A 112 -6.84 8.98 -10.49
N PHE A 113 -5.56 8.64 -10.33
CA PHE A 113 -4.49 9.64 -10.35
C PHE A 113 -4.41 10.32 -11.72
N ARG A 114 -4.08 11.60 -11.73
CA ARG A 114 -3.85 12.38 -12.95
C ARG A 114 -2.64 13.28 -12.75
N TRP A 115 -1.78 13.33 -13.76
CA TRP A 115 -0.64 14.26 -13.80
C TRP A 115 -1.08 15.71 -13.99
N ARG A 116 -2.24 15.92 -14.62
CA ARG A 116 -2.85 17.22 -14.89
C ARG A 116 -4.31 17.20 -14.53
N SER A 117 -4.85 18.36 -14.19
CA SER A 117 -6.29 18.57 -14.04
C SER A 117 -7.01 18.40 -15.38
N THR A 118 -8.35 18.30 -15.35
CA THR A 118 -9.19 18.18 -16.56
C THR A 118 -9.07 19.38 -17.49
N ASP A 119 -8.66 20.53 -16.97
CA ASP A 119 -8.39 21.76 -17.72
C ASP A 119 -6.96 21.81 -18.30
N GLY A 120 -6.14 20.78 -18.06
CA GLY A 120 -4.78 20.69 -18.57
C GLY A 120 -3.74 21.48 -17.78
N SER A 121 -4.12 22.04 -16.61
CA SER A 121 -3.20 22.59 -15.61
C SER A 121 -2.47 21.51 -14.80
#